data_AF-A0A0M9BR85-F1
#
_entry.id   AF-A0A0M9BR85-F1
#
_cell.length_a   1.000
_cell.length_b   1.000
_cell.length_c   1.000
_cell.angle_alpha   90.00
_cell.angle_beta   90.00
_cell.angle_gamma   90.00
#
_symmetry.space_group_name_H-M   'P 1'
#
loop_
_entity.id
_entity.type
_entity.pdbx_description
1 polymer ?
#
loop_
_entity_poly.entity_id
_entity_poly.type
_entity_poly.pdbx_seq_one_letter_code
_entity_poly.pdbx_strand_id
1 'polypeptide(L)'
;MHHLHFEWTLRESLVDAAEALDRSGVSFASFEKSRCNPAYWNRNDQGGFELRVEVTPAEGIRDIWKNGHLYAFECATATVIVLYGGVLGSIREDDFNSLFRNLLLYDWHYDSDLRLTEKNGSDSALPGDVLYFKNPDVSPETPEWQGENTIMLREDLYYGHGIGIASGEEIIRSLNQNRIPRSTVSAYLMDTVIYPDFLYLSRYAKNSNANSQTASSTPVLPGQLYVRIGGSRYLRT
;
A
#
# COMPACT_ATOMS: atom_id res chain seq x y z
N MET A 1 3.02 -9.59 23.82
CA MET A 1 2.83 -8.14 23.97
C MET A 1 3.53 -7.35 22.87
N HIS A 2 4.77 -7.65 22.49
CA HIS A 2 5.45 -6.96 21.37
C HIS A 2 4.78 -7.15 19.99
N HIS A 3 4.22 -8.33 19.69
CA HIS A 3 3.59 -8.60 18.38
C HIS A 3 2.28 -7.83 18.17
N LEU A 4 1.43 -7.69 19.20
CA LEU A 4 0.18 -6.91 19.08
C LEU A 4 0.47 -5.43 18.82
N HIS A 5 1.47 -4.87 19.51
CA HIS A 5 1.88 -3.49 19.25
C HIS A 5 2.41 -3.32 17.82
N PHE A 6 3.22 -4.28 17.35
CA PHE A 6 3.71 -4.27 15.98
C PHE A 6 2.58 -4.36 14.94
N GLU A 7 1.57 -5.21 15.17
CA GLU A 7 0.40 -5.28 14.28
C GLU A 7 -0.28 -3.92 14.14
N TRP A 8 -0.55 -3.22 15.25
CA TRP A 8 -1.13 -1.87 15.20
C TRP A 8 -0.26 -0.88 14.44
N THR A 9 1.06 -0.89 14.67
CA THR A 9 2.01 -0.03 13.94
C THR A 9 2.01 -0.34 12.44
N LEU A 10 1.98 -1.62 12.04
CA LEU A 10 1.96 -2.00 10.64
C LEU A 10 0.63 -1.61 9.97
N ARG A 11 -0.50 -1.82 10.65
CA ARG A 11 -1.82 -1.39 10.16
C ARG A 11 -1.88 0.12 9.95
N GLU A 12 -1.45 0.90 10.93
CA GLU A 12 -1.35 2.36 10.81
C GLU A 12 -0.48 2.75 9.62
N SER A 13 0.70 2.12 9.49
CA SER A 13 1.60 2.41 8.37
C SER A 13 1.05 2.01 7.00
N LEU A 14 0.20 0.98 6.91
CA LEU A 14 -0.48 0.58 5.67
C LEU A 14 -1.54 1.61 5.26
N VAL A 15 -2.32 2.09 6.23
CA VAL A 15 -3.30 3.17 6.02
C VAL A 15 -2.58 4.44 5.56
N ASP A 16 -1.52 4.85 6.27
CA ASP A 16 -0.72 6.01 5.90
C ASP A 16 -0.14 5.87 4.48
N ALA A 17 0.37 4.69 4.14
CA ALA A 17 0.93 4.42 2.81
C ALA A 17 -0.12 4.52 1.71
N ALA A 18 -1.33 4.00 1.93
CA ALA A 18 -2.45 4.08 0.99
C ALA A 18 -2.88 5.53 0.76
N GLU A 19 -3.13 6.27 1.84
CA GLU A 19 -3.52 7.69 1.74
C GLU A 19 -2.43 8.56 1.13
N ALA A 20 -1.16 8.30 1.45
CA ALA A 20 -0.04 9.02 0.87
C ALA A 20 0.12 8.68 -0.62
N LEU A 21 -0.19 7.46 -1.03
CA LEU A 21 -0.10 7.05 -2.44
C LEU A 21 -1.17 7.78 -3.27
N ASP A 22 -2.40 7.87 -2.77
CA ASP A 22 -3.48 8.68 -3.37
C ASP A 22 -3.05 10.13 -3.63
N ARG A 23 -2.33 10.74 -2.67
CA ARG A 23 -1.84 12.13 -2.77
C ARG A 23 -0.55 12.29 -3.57
N SER A 24 0.13 11.22 -3.95
CA SER A 24 1.48 11.28 -4.55
C SER A 24 1.50 11.76 -6.01
N GLY A 25 0.34 11.76 -6.68
CA GLY A 25 0.21 12.09 -8.10
C GLY A 25 0.51 10.92 -9.05
N VAL A 26 0.61 9.69 -8.53
CA VAL A 26 0.56 8.48 -9.36
C VAL A 26 -0.77 8.44 -10.13
N SER A 27 -0.75 7.86 -11.33
CA SER A 27 -1.96 7.70 -12.14
C SER A 27 -2.19 6.24 -12.50
N PHE A 28 -3.44 5.85 -12.72
CA PHE A 28 -3.72 4.52 -13.26
C PHE A 28 -3.18 4.36 -14.69
N ALA A 29 -2.62 3.19 -15.00
CA ALA A 29 -2.32 2.76 -16.36
C ALA A 29 -2.35 1.24 -16.48
N SER A 30 -2.78 0.72 -17.64
CA SER A 30 -2.57 -0.69 -18.01
C SER A 30 -1.08 -1.02 -18.12
N PHE A 31 -0.72 -2.30 -18.10
CA PHE A 31 0.66 -2.75 -18.26
C PHE A 31 1.35 -2.19 -19.51
N GLU A 32 0.66 -2.17 -20.66
CA GLU A 32 1.20 -1.62 -21.91
C GLU A 32 1.57 -0.13 -21.79
N LYS A 33 0.81 0.63 -20.99
CA LYS A 33 0.96 2.08 -20.81
C LYS A 33 1.64 2.44 -19.49
N SER A 34 2.10 1.46 -18.71
CA SER A 34 2.74 1.71 -17.43
C SER A 34 4.01 2.52 -17.61
N ARG A 35 4.40 3.26 -16.57
CA ARG A 35 5.62 4.08 -16.57
C ARG A 35 6.16 4.18 -15.15
N CYS A 36 7.47 4.29 -15.04
CA CYS A 36 8.18 4.44 -13.78
C CYS A 36 9.33 5.43 -13.95
N ASN A 37 9.83 5.95 -12.83
CA ASN A 37 11.02 6.80 -12.85
C ASN A 37 12.26 5.97 -13.28
N PRO A 38 12.88 6.26 -14.43
CA PRO A 38 14.00 5.47 -14.94
C PRO A 38 15.26 5.61 -14.08
N ALA A 39 15.34 6.58 -13.18
CA ALA A 39 16.44 6.69 -12.23
C ALA A 39 16.44 5.55 -11.20
N TYR A 40 15.28 4.93 -10.93
CA TYR A 40 15.11 3.92 -9.88
C TYR A 40 14.70 2.55 -10.44
N TRP A 41 13.98 2.53 -11.55
CA TRP A 41 13.31 1.34 -12.06
C TRP A 41 13.52 1.18 -13.56
N ASN A 42 13.75 -0.06 -14.01
CA ASN A 42 13.68 -0.44 -15.40
C ASN A 42 12.26 -0.98 -15.69
N ARG A 43 11.56 -0.37 -16.64
CA ARG A 43 10.29 -0.94 -17.12
C ARG A 43 10.58 -2.03 -18.14
N ASN A 44 10.17 -3.25 -17.86
CA ASN A 44 10.33 -4.37 -18.79
C ASN A 44 9.23 -4.40 -19.87
N ASP A 45 9.36 -5.32 -20.83
CA ASP A 45 8.44 -5.42 -21.97
C ASP A 45 7.01 -5.81 -21.58
N GLN A 46 6.84 -6.43 -20.40
CA GLN A 46 5.51 -6.74 -19.86
C GLN A 46 4.91 -5.58 -19.08
N GLY A 47 5.64 -4.46 -18.90
CA GLY A 47 5.17 -3.30 -18.16
C GLY A 47 5.41 -3.37 -16.64
N GLY A 48 6.15 -4.37 -16.16
CA GLY A 48 6.61 -4.47 -14.78
C GLY A 48 7.82 -3.58 -14.51
N PHE A 49 8.03 -3.22 -13.24
CA PHE A 49 9.14 -2.35 -12.82
C PHE A 49 10.18 -3.15 -12.05
N GLU A 50 11.34 -3.32 -12.66
CA GLU A 50 12.50 -4.00 -12.09
C GLU A 50 13.39 -2.97 -11.40
N LEU A 51 13.67 -3.18 -10.12
CA LEU A 51 14.55 -2.29 -9.36
C LEU A 51 15.95 -2.28 -9.97
N ARG A 52 16.56 -1.10 -10.10
CA ARG A 52 17.93 -0.98 -10.57
C ARG A 52 18.92 -1.51 -9.54
N VAL A 53 19.99 -2.16 -10.01
CA VAL A 53 20.98 -2.87 -9.16
C VAL A 53 21.67 -1.93 -8.16
N GLU A 54 21.84 -0.67 -8.53
CA GLU A 54 22.47 0.38 -7.74
C GLU A 54 21.53 1.08 -6.74
N VAL A 55 20.25 0.71 -6.72
CA VAL A 55 19.21 1.35 -5.91
C VAL A 55 18.74 0.40 -4.82
N THR A 56 18.65 0.88 -3.58
CA THR A 56 18.10 0.05 -2.50
C THR A 56 16.58 -0.08 -2.61
N PRO A 57 15.97 -1.19 -2.16
CA PRO A 57 14.52 -1.36 -2.17
C PRO A 57 13.77 -0.20 -1.48
N ALA A 58 14.26 0.27 -0.34
CA ALA A 58 13.67 1.38 0.38
C ALA A 58 13.70 2.69 -0.43
N GLU A 59 14.78 2.96 -1.15
CA GLU A 59 14.88 4.13 -2.04
C GLU A 59 13.91 4.04 -3.21
N GLY A 60 13.88 2.89 -3.90
CA GLY A 60 12.99 2.67 -5.04
C GLY A 60 11.52 2.81 -4.67
N ILE A 61 11.11 2.21 -3.55
CA ILE A 61 9.75 2.29 -3.01
C ILE A 61 9.41 3.73 -2.62
N ARG A 62 10.24 4.42 -1.83
CA ARG A 62 9.98 5.82 -1.43
C ARG A 62 9.90 6.79 -2.61
N ASP A 63 10.64 6.53 -3.69
CA ASP A 63 10.60 7.40 -4.87
C ASP A 63 9.19 7.48 -5.49
N ILE A 64 8.40 6.41 -5.37
CA ILE A 64 7.02 6.37 -5.88
C ILE A 64 6.15 7.43 -5.19
N TRP A 65 6.26 7.60 -3.86
CA TRP A 65 5.53 8.67 -3.16
C TRP A 65 6.11 10.06 -3.44
N LYS A 66 7.45 10.15 -3.55
CA LYS A 66 8.15 11.43 -3.73
C LYS A 66 7.93 12.03 -5.11
N ASN A 67 7.94 11.19 -6.14
CA ASN A 67 7.90 11.54 -7.54
C ASN A 67 6.72 10.86 -8.25
N GLY A 68 5.58 10.70 -7.59
CA GLY A 68 4.43 9.92 -8.07
C GLY A 68 3.95 10.29 -9.47
N HIS A 69 4.04 11.57 -9.85
CA HIS A 69 3.76 12.04 -11.21
C HIS A 69 4.62 11.36 -12.31
N LEU A 70 5.77 10.77 -11.99
CA LEU A 70 6.61 9.97 -12.90
C LEU A 70 6.18 8.50 -13.00
N TYR A 71 5.20 8.06 -12.20
CA TYR A 71 4.68 6.70 -12.19
C TYR A 71 3.23 6.58 -12.65
N ALA A 72 2.95 5.50 -13.40
CA ALA A 72 1.61 5.00 -13.64
C ALA A 72 1.59 3.48 -13.73
N PHE A 73 0.65 2.84 -13.05
CA PHE A 73 0.56 1.38 -12.92
C PHE A 73 -0.88 0.97 -12.64
N GLU A 74 -1.14 -0.34 -12.61
CA GLU A 74 -2.48 -0.89 -12.38
C GLU A 74 -2.77 -1.14 -10.88
N CYS A 75 -4.00 -1.52 -10.53
CA CYS A 75 -4.48 -1.56 -9.15
C CYS A 75 -3.87 -2.65 -8.25
N ALA A 76 -3.55 -3.83 -8.78
CA ALA A 76 -2.81 -4.88 -8.07
C ALA A 76 -1.38 -4.42 -7.73
N THR A 77 -0.64 -3.86 -8.70
CA THR A 77 0.69 -3.27 -8.48
C THR A 77 0.61 -2.16 -7.42
N ALA A 78 -0.41 -1.30 -7.47
CA ALA A 78 -0.62 -0.26 -6.46
C ALA A 78 -0.82 -0.85 -5.05
N THR A 79 -1.59 -1.93 -4.94
CA THR A 79 -1.81 -2.65 -3.69
C THR A 79 -0.51 -3.22 -3.12
N VAL A 80 0.30 -3.86 -3.97
CA VAL A 80 1.63 -4.37 -3.60
C VAL A 80 2.57 -3.24 -3.17
N ILE A 81 2.55 -2.09 -3.87
CA ILE A 81 3.32 -0.91 -3.47
C ILE A 81 2.90 -0.41 -2.08
N VAL A 82 1.60 -0.31 -1.79
CA VAL A 82 1.12 0.08 -0.45
C VAL A 82 1.61 -0.90 0.61
N LEU A 83 1.53 -2.21 0.34
CA LEU A 83 2.02 -3.25 1.26
C LEU A 83 3.52 -3.06 1.56
N TYR A 84 4.34 -2.83 0.53
CA TYR A 84 5.76 -2.51 0.72
C TYR A 84 5.98 -1.21 1.49
N GLY A 85 5.22 -0.16 1.19
CA GLY A 85 5.28 1.11 1.91
C GLY A 85 4.96 0.96 3.40
N GLY A 86 3.91 0.22 3.73
CA GLY A 86 3.51 -0.06 5.11
C GLY A 86 4.56 -0.88 5.86
N VAL A 87 5.12 -1.91 5.22
CA VAL A 87 6.21 -2.70 5.83
C VAL A 87 7.46 -1.84 6.05
N LEU A 88 7.88 -1.06 5.05
CA LEU A 88 9.02 -0.14 5.17
C LEU A 88 8.84 0.89 6.29
N GLY A 89 7.61 1.36 6.51
CA GLY A 89 7.28 2.26 7.61
C GLY A 89 7.38 1.61 9.00
N SER A 90 7.34 0.28 9.07
CA SER A 90 7.14 -0.49 10.31
C SER A 90 8.37 -1.31 10.76
N ILE A 91 9.26 -1.67 9.84
CA ILE A 91 10.48 -2.46 10.13
C ILE A 91 11.75 -1.63 9.98
N ARG A 92 12.91 -2.15 10.42
CA ARG A 92 14.19 -1.47 10.20
C ARG A 92 14.52 -1.48 8.71
N GLU A 93 15.02 -0.36 8.20
CA GLU A 93 15.31 -0.17 6.78
C GLU A 93 16.32 -1.18 6.22
N ASP A 94 17.36 -1.52 6.99
CA ASP A 94 18.35 -2.51 6.59
C ASP A 94 17.73 -3.91 6.42
N ASP A 95 16.75 -4.29 7.26
CA ASP A 95 16.03 -5.55 7.09
C ASP A 95 15.12 -5.48 5.86
N PHE A 96 14.42 -4.36 5.63
CA PHE A 96 13.61 -4.18 4.42
C PHE A 96 14.46 -4.34 3.16
N ASN A 97 15.61 -3.66 3.11
CA ASN A 97 16.54 -3.73 2.01
C ASN A 97 17.11 -5.14 1.84
N SER A 98 17.32 -5.90 2.92
CA SER A 98 17.80 -7.28 2.86
C SER A 98 16.74 -8.27 2.38
N LEU A 99 15.49 -8.09 2.82
CA LEU A 99 14.36 -8.96 2.47
C LEU A 99 13.99 -8.78 1.00
N PHE A 100 13.96 -7.54 0.50
CA PHE A 100 13.36 -7.23 -0.80
C PHE A 100 14.38 -6.80 -1.87
N ARG A 101 15.58 -7.39 -1.88
CA ARG A 101 16.72 -6.90 -2.70
C ARG A 101 16.48 -6.76 -4.20
N ASN A 102 15.60 -7.59 -4.78
CA ASN A 102 15.37 -7.65 -6.23
C ASN A 102 13.90 -7.42 -6.55
N LEU A 103 13.35 -6.28 -6.10
CA LEU A 103 11.94 -5.97 -6.32
C LEU A 103 11.58 -5.95 -7.81
N LEU A 104 10.52 -6.67 -8.13
CA LEU A 104 9.76 -6.55 -9.36
C LEU A 104 8.33 -6.15 -8.96
N LEU A 105 7.89 -4.97 -9.40
CA LEU A 105 6.52 -4.51 -9.22
C LEU A 105 5.72 -4.83 -10.49
N TYR A 106 4.81 -5.81 -10.42
CA TYR A 106 4.02 -6.26 -11.56
C TYR A 106 2.82 -7.10 -11.10
N ASP A 107 1.58 -6.65 -11.31
CA ASP A 107 0.38 -7.37 -10.87
C ASP A 107 0.44 -7.71 -9.36
N TRP A 108 -0.04 -8.90 -8.97
CA TRP A 108 0.17 -9.53 -7.68
C TRP A 108 1.53 -10.22 -7.54
N HIS A 109 2.53 -9.89 -8.37
CA HIS A 109 3.90 -10.34 -8.11
C HIS A 109 4.44 -9.59 -6.90
N TYR A 110 4.68 -10.34 -5.82
CA TYR A 110 5.33 -9.86 -4.62
C TYR A 110 6.42 -10.86 -4.21
N ASP A 111 7.46 -10.33 -3.56
CA ASP A 111 8.50 -11.12 -2.93
C ASP A 111 7.89 -11.98 -1.80
N SER A 112 8.16 -13.29 -1.82
CA SER A 112 7.65 -14.26 -0.85
C SER A 112 7.89 -13.87 0.62
N ASP A 113 8.88 -13.02 0.89
CA ASP A 113 9.14 -12.47 2.23
C ASP A 113 8.07 -11.48 2.73
N LEU A 114 7.17 -10.98 1.87
CA LEU A 114 6.02 -10.18 2.30
C LEU A 114 5.00 -11.01 3.10
N ARG A 115 4.95 -12.33 2.83
CA ARG A 115 4.08 -13.34 3.47
C ARG A 115 2.64 -12.86 3.69
N LEU A 116 1.84 -12.88 2.63
CA LEU A 116 0.43 -12.55 2.71
C LEU A 116 -0.39 -13.73 3.26
N THR A 117 -1.33 -13.43 4.14
CA THR A 117 -2.32 -14.35 4.69
C THR A 117 -3.70 -13.98 4.15
N GLU A 118 -4.53 -15.00 3.92
CA GLU A 118 -5.90 -14.86 3.48
C GLU A 118 -6.86 -15.45 4.52
N LYS A 119 -7.98 -14.76 4.80
CA LYS A 119 -9.09 -15.28 5.61
C LYS A 119 -10.43 -14.91 4.99
N ASN A 120 -11.47 -15.67 5.33
CA ASN A 120 -12.85 -15.27 5.07
C ASN A 120 -13.38 -14.36 6.18
N GLY A 121 -14.45 -13.62 5.89
CA GLY A 121 -15.10 -12.73 6.85
C GLY A 121 -14.69 -11.28 6.67
N SER A 122 -15.13 -10.68 5.56
CA SER A 122 -14.95 -9.25 5.23
C SER A 122 -15.58 -8.31 6.27
N ASP A 123 -16.64 -8.73 6.95
CA ASP A 123 -17.24 -8.00 8.08
C ASP A 123 -16.29 -7.87 9.29
N SER A 124 -15.22 -8.67 9.34
CA SER A 124 -14.17 -8.64 10.36
C SER A 124 -12.87 -7.97 9.87
N ALA A 125 -12.93 -7.29 8.71
CA ALA A 125 -11.80 -6.56 8.17
C ALA A 125 -11.43 -5.39 9.09
N LEU A 126 -10.13 -5.13 9.16
CA LEU A 126 -9.53 -4.06 9.95
C LEU A 126 -8.78 -3.09 9.04
N PRO A 127 -8.53 -1.85 9.50
CA PRO A 127 -7.68 -0.92 8.77
C PRO A 127 -6.33 -1.55 8.38
N GLY A 128 -5.92 -1.28 7.14
CA GLY A 128 -4.74 -1.86 6.49
C GLY A 128 -4.98 -3.20 5.80
N ASP A 129 -6.13 -3.85 5.98
CA ASP A 129 -6.45 -5.08 5.24
C ASP A 129 -6.72 -4.77 3.76
N VAL A 130 -6.34 -5.70 2.89
CA VAL A 130 -6.69 -5.68 1.47
C VAL A 130 -8.01 -6.42 1.26
N LEU A 131 -8.90 -5.81 0.50
CA LEU A 131 -10.21 -6.34 0.13
C LEU A 131 -10.41 -6.25 -1.39
N TYR A 132 -11.38 -7.00 -1.92
CA TYR A 132 -11.68 -6.99 -3.34
C TYR A 132 -13.18 -6.78 -3.61
N PHE A 133 -13.50 -5.75 -4.39
CA PHE A 133 -14.84 -5.56 -4.93
C PHE A 133 -14.91 -6.22 -6.30
N LYS A 134 -15.81 -7.19 -6.47
CA LYS A 134 -15.97 -7.91 -7.73
C LYS A 134 -17.07 -7.32 -8.59
N ASN A 135 -16.82 -7.17 -9.89
CA ASN A 135 -17.82 -6.87 -10.90
C ASN A 135 -18.09 -8.11 -11.77
N PRO A 136 -19.12 -8.92 -11.45
CA PRO A 136 -19.33 -10.21 -12.11
C PRO A 136 -19.76 -10.09 -13.58
N ASP A 137 -20.42 -8.99 -13.93
CA ASP A 137 -21.02 -8.75 -15.25
C ASP A 137 -20.26 -7.64 -16.02
N VAL A 138 -18.94 -7.54 -15.82
CA VAL A 138 -18.09 -6.55 -16.50
C VAL A 138 -18.24 -6.59 -18.02
N SER A 139 -18.21 -5.42 -18.65
CA SER A 139 -18.18 -5.31 -20.11
C SER A 139 -16.86 -5.86 -20.68
N PRO A 140 -16.88 -6.72 -21.71
CA PRO A 140 -15.66 -7.16 -22.41
C PRO A 140 -14.87 -6.02 -23.06
N GLU A 141 -15.50 -4.86 -23.28
CA GLU A 141 -14.85 -3.67 -23.84
C GLU A 141 -13.99 -2.93 -22.80
N THR A 142 -14.22 -3.16 -21.51
CA THR A 142 -13.56 -2.49 -20.39
C THR A 142 -13.16 -3.49 -19.30
N PRO A 143 -12.33 -4.51 -19.65
CA PRO A 143 -11.99 -5.62 -18.75
C PRO A 143 -11.27 -5.18 -17.47
N GLU A 144 -10.66 -3.99 -17.45
CA GLU A 144 -10.04 -3.38 -16.28
C GLU A 144 -11.04 -3.11 -15.15
N TRP A 145 -12.35 -3.04 -15.44
CA TRP A 145 -13.41 -2.85 -14.44
C TRP A 145 -14.02 -4.16 -13.91
N GLN A 146 -13.30 -5.28 -14.06
CA GLN A 146 -13.75 -6.59 -13.53
C GLN A 146 -13.79 -6.66 -12.00
N GLY A 147 -13.17 -5.69 -11.36
CA GLY A 147 -13.21 -5.48 -9.92
C GLY A 147 -12.18 -4.44 -9.50
N GLU A 148 -12.04 -4.26 -8.20
CA GLU A 148 -11.12 -3.29 -7.62
C GLU A 148 -10.46 -3.89 -6.37
N ASN A 149 -9.12 -3.92 -6.38
CA ASN A 149 -8.33 -4.20 -5.18
C ASN A 149 -8.34 -2.93 -4.31
N THR A 150 -8.59 -3.09 -3.02
CA THR A 150 -8.73 -1.95 -2.10
C THR A 150 -7.99 -2.15 -0.80
N ILE A 151 -7.50 -1.05 -0.21
CA ILE A 151 -6.99 -1.03 1.16
C ILE A 151 -8.07 -0.42 2.05
N MET A 152 -8.50 -1.13 3.09
CA MET A 152 -9.44 -0.58 4.07
C MET A 152 -8.72 0.47 4.92
N LEU A 153 -9.22 1.70 4.91
CA LEU A 153 -8.66 2.81 5.71
C LEU A 153 -9.37 2.91 7.06
N ARG A 154 -10.69 2.73 7.03
CA ARG A 154 -11.60 2.65 8.19
C ARG A 154 -12.93 2.07 7.74
N GLU A 155 -13.89 1.99 8.66
CA GLU A 155 -15.25 1.53 8.34
C GLU A 155 -15.83 2.30 7.14
N ASP A 156 -16.24 1.54 6.12
CA ASP A 156 -16.78 2.00 4.83
C ASP A 156 -15.94 3.08 4.12
N LEU A 157 -14.61 3.04 4.29
CA LEU A 157 -13.70 3.91 3.55
C LEU A 157 -12.48 3.13 3.06
N TYR A 158 -12.26 3.19 1.76
CA TYR A 158 -11.29 2.37 1.05
C TYR A 158 -10.44 3.22 0.11
N TYR A 159 -9.18 2.85 -0.06
CA TYR A 159 -8.36 3.30 -1.18
C TYR A 159 -8.40 2.26 -2.29
N GLY A 160 -8.88 2.62 -3.48
CA GLY A 160 -8.78 1.84 -4.71
C GLY A 160 -8.00 2.63 -5.77
N HIS A 161 -6.97 2.04 -6.36
CA HIS A 161 -6.10 2.77 -7.28
C HIS A 161 -6.77 3.04 -8.64
N GLY A 162 -7.02 4.31 -8.93
CA GLY A 162 -7.76 4.78 -10.11
C GLY A 162 -9.12 5.37 -9.75
N ILE A 163 -9.77 4.83 -8.71
CA ILE A 163 -10.99 5.40 -8.10
C ILE A 163 -10.62 6.47 -7.06
N GLY A 164 -9.54 6.25 -6.31
CA GLY A 164 -9.10 7.07 -5.17
C GLY A 164 -9.67 6.56 -3.85
N ILE A 165 -9.79 7.47 -2.88
CA ILE A 165 -10.43 7.18 -1.60
C ILE A 165 -11.95 7.34 -1.71
N ALA A 166 -12.69 6.25 -1.48
CA ALA A 166 -14.13 6.19 -1.70
C ALA A 166 -14.84 5.24 -0.72
N SER A 167 -16.15 5.36 -0.58
CA SER A 167 -16.98 4.38 0.16
C SER A 167 -17.19 3.10 -0.64
N GLY A 168 -17.64 2.04 0.01
CA GLY A 168 -17.97 0.79 -0.67
C GLY A 168 -19.10 0.96 -1.68
N GLU A 169 -20.08 1.82 -1.38
CA GLU A 169 -21.16 2.15 -2.30
C GLU A 169 -20.65 2.86 -3.56
N GLU A 170 -19.72 3.81 -3.42
CA GLU A 170 -19.14 4.56 -4.53
C GLU A 170 -18.30 3.65 -5.44
N ILE A 171 -17.54 2.73 -4.86
CA ILE A 171 -16.79 1.71 -5.61
C ILE A 171 -17.75 0.81 -6.39
N ILE A 172 -18.78 0.26 -5.73
CA ILE A 172 -19.79 -0.59 -6.37
C ILE A 172 -20.49 0.17 -7.50
N ARG A 173 -20.83 1.46 -7.29
CA ARG A 173 -21.45 2.31 -8.31
C ARG A 173 -20.54 2.47 -9.53
N SER A 174 -19.24 2.70 -9.31
CA SER A 174 -18.25 2.89 -10.37
C SER A 174 -18.06 1.61 -11.20
N LEU A 175 -17.98 0.45 -10.53
CA LEU A 175 -17.94 -0.85 -11.20
C LEU A 175 -19.22 -1.14 -11.98
N ASN A 176 -20.38 -0.85 -11.39
CA ASN A 176 -21.69 -1.10 -12.01
C ASN A 176 -21.95 -0.30 -13.28
N GLN A 177 -21.26 0.84 -13.47
CA GLN A 177 -21.33 1.66 -14.69
C GLN A 177 -20.62 1.01 -15.88
N ASN A 178 -19.73 0.04 -15.63
CA ASN A 178 -18.90 -0.64 -16.63
C ASN A 178 -19.34 -2.10 -16.86
N ARG A 179 -20.63 -2.38 -16.68
CA ARG A 179 -21.23 -3.71 -16.91
C ARG A 179 -21.73 -3.87 -18.34
N ILE A 180 -21.97 -5.12 -18.74
CA ILE A 180 -22.70 -5.43 -19.96
C ILE A 180 -24.09 -4.75 -19.97
N PRO A 181 -24.61 -4.35 -21.15
CA PRO A 181 -25.91 -3.70 -21.25
C PRO A 181 -27.04 -4.51 -20.62
N ARG A 182 -27.88 -3.85 -19.81
CA ARG A 182 -29.04 -4.43 -19.11
C ARG A 182 -28.73 -5.44 -18.01
N SER A 183 -27.48 -5.54 -17.56
CA SER A 183 -27.16 -6.35 -16.37
C SER A 183 -27.95 -5.88 -15.15
N THR A 184 -28.49 -6.85 -14.39
CA THR A 184 -29.14 -6.64 -13.09
C THR A 184 -28.28 -7.15 -11.93
N VAL A 185 -27.12 -7.75 -12.19
CA VAL A 185 -26.21 -8.29 -11.17
C VAL A 185 -25.25 -7.20 -10.72
N SER A 186 -25.36 -6.75 -9.47
CA SER A 186 -24.48 -5.72 -8.93
C SER A 186 -23.08 -6.25 -8.66
N ALA A 187 -22.09 -5.38 -8.78
CA ALA A 187 -20.81 -5.54 -8.10
C ALA A 187 -21.01 -5.64 -6.58
N TYR A 188 -20.07 -6.31 -5.90
CA TYR A 188 -20.16 -6.59 -4.46
C TYR A 188 -18.77 -6.79 -3.84
N LEU A 189 -18.66 -6.55 -2.53
CA LEU A 189 -17.48 -6.86 -1.74
C LEU A 189 -17.35 -8.37 -1.55
N MET A 190 -16.22 -8.96 -1.94
CA MET A 190 -15.95 -10.38 -1.69
C MET A 190 -15.71 -10.65 -0.21
N ASP A 191 -16.10 -11.85 0.24
CA ASP A 191 -15.88 -12.30 1.62
C ASP A 191 -14.45 -12.81 1.86
N THR A 192 -13.46 -12.11 1.32
CA THR A 192 -12.05 -12.46 1.37
C THR A 192 -11.24 -11.26 1.85
N VAL A 193 -10.35 -11.50 2.81
CA VAL A 193 -9.48 -10.48 3.42
C VAL A 193 -8.04 -10.95 3.32
N ILE A 194 -7.17 -10.10 2.75
CA ILE A 194 -5.74 -10.37 2.62
C ILE A 194 -4.95 -9.39 3.49
N TYR A 195 -3.94 -9.86 4.22
CA TYR A 195 -3.11 -9.02 5.08
C TYR A 195 -1.70 -9.60 5.27
N PRO A 196 -0.69 -8.79 5.63
CA PRO A 196 0.66 -9.29 5.91
C PRO A 196 0.72 -10.18 7.17
N ASP A 197 1.61 -11.18 7.19
CA ASP A 197 1.90 -11.96 8.39
C ASP A 197 2.59 -11.09 9.46
N PHE A 198 1.77 -10.49 10.33
CA PHE A 198 2.21 -9.61 11.40
C PHE A 198 3.19 -10.28 12.36
N LEU A 199 2.98 -11.56 12.65
CA LEU A 199 3.84 -12.30 13.57
C LEU A 199 5.22 -12.50 12.93
N TYR A 200 5.27 -12.89 11.66
CA TYR A 200 6.53 -13.01 10.92
C TYR A 200 7.28 -11.69 10.90
N LEU A 201 6.64 -10.61 10.44
CA LEU A 201 7.28 -9.31 10.25
C LEU A 201 7.71 -8.64 11.55
N SER A 202 7.07 -8.96 12.68
CA SER A 202 7.42 -8.40 13.99
C SER A 202 8.86 -8.66 14.44
N ARG A 203 9.55 -9.67 13.87
CA ARG A 203 10.97 -9.94 14.15
C ARG A 203 11.91 -8.85 13.62
N TYR A 204 11.44 -8.05 12.67
CA TYR A 204 12.18 -6.96 12.04
C TYR A 204 11.74 -5.58 12.57
N ALA A 205 10.87 -5.54 13.58
CA ALA A 205 10.34 -4.31 14.14
C ALA A 205 11.45 -3.31 14.52
N LYS A 206 11.17 -2.02 14.33
CA LYS A 206 12.03 -0.95 14.83
C LYS A 206 12.13 -1.05 16.36
N ASN A 207 13.35 -1.00 16.91
CA ASN A 207 13.54 -1.03 18.36
C ASN A 207 12.93 0.24 18.97
N SER A 208 11.95 0.11 19.86
CA SER A 208 11.33 1.26 20.57
C SER A 208 12.25 1.92 21.61
N ASN A 209 13.50 1.47 21.74
CA ASN A 209 14.48 1.99 22.71
C ASN A 209 15.65 2.68 22.01
N ALA A 210 15.41 3.89 21.51
CA ALA A 210 16.46 4.88 21.32
C ALA A 210 16.21 6.03 22.30
N ASN A 211 16.85 5.94 23.47
CA ASN A 211 17.06 7.09 24.32
C ASN A 211 17.67 8.22 23.47
N SER A 212 17.15 9.42 23.68
CA SER A 212 17.58 10.65 23.02
C SER A 212 19.09 10.81 23.06
N GLN A 213 19.75 10.79 21.90
CA GLN A 213 20.95 11.58 21.51
C GLN A 213 21.70 10.86 20.38
N THR A 214 21.36 11.20 19.14
CA THR A 214 22.27 11.73 18.10
C THR A 214 21.47 11.92 16.82
N ALA A 215 21.51 13.13 16.28
CA ALA A 215 20.85 13.48 15.04
C ALA A 215 21.62 12.86 13.86
N SER A 216 20.97 11.96 13.14
CA SER A 216 21.28 11.65 11.74
C SER A 216 19.96 11.51 11.01
N SER A 217 19.81 12.37 9.99
CA SER A 217 18.62 12.61 9.19
C SER A 217 18.13 11.36 8.44
N THR A 218 17.08 10.72 8.93
CA THR A 218 16.24 9.82 8.13
C THR A 218 15.06 10.63 7.58
N PRO A 219 14.80 10.67 6.27
CA PRO A 219 13.63 11.35 5.72
C PRO A 219 12.35 10.61 6.15
N VAL A 220 11.43 11.37 6.74
CA VAL A 220 10.12 10.94 7.24
C VAL A 220 9.16 10.82 6.06
N LEU A 221 8.33 9.76 6.02
CA LEU A 221 7.23 9.64 5.05
C LEU A 221 6.25 10.81 5.26
N PRO A 222 5.75 11.47 4.19
CA PRO A 222 4.80 12.58 4.34
C PRO A 222 3.51 12.13 5.06
N GLY A 223 3.35 12.48 6.34
CA GLY A 223 2.19 12.12 7.16
C GLY A 223 2.52 11.84 8.63
N GLN A 224 3.75 11.41 8.95
CA GLN A 224 4.14 11.15 10.34
C GLN A 224 4.49 12.44 11.08
N LEU A 225 3.55 12.95 11.88
CA LEU A 225 3.75 14.10 12.77
C LEU A 225 4.05 13.62 14.19
N TYR A 226 5.32 13.60 14.59
CA TYR A 226 5.69 13.34 15.98
C TYR A 226 5.47 14.58 16.84
N VAL A 227 4.41 14.59 17.66
CA VAL A 227 4.25 15.62 18.71
C VAL A 227 5.12 15.25 19.91
N ARG A 228 6.14 16.06 20.18
CA ARG A 228 6.95 15.97 21.40
C ARG A 228 6.29 16.80 22.51
N ILE A 229 5.46 16.18 23.34
CA ILE A 229 4.96 16.81 24.58
C ILE A 229 5.92 16.46 25.72
N GLY A 230 6.58 17.47 26.30
CA GLY A 230 7.40 17.29 27.51
C GLY A 230 8.49 18.34 27.69
N GLY A 231 8.10 19.58 27.97
CA GLY A 231 9.00 20.62 28.45
C GLY A 231 8.51 21.12 29.81
N SER A 232 8.98 20.52 30.90
CA SER A 232 8.69 21.02 32.25
C SER A 232 9.60 22.21 32.53
N ARG A 233 9.00 23.40 32.68
CA ARG A 233 9.65 24.64 33.10
C ARG A 233 9.14 24.94 34.52
N TYR A 234 9.98 24.79 35.53
CA TYR A 234 9.67 25.29 36.87
C TYR A 234 10.10 26.75 36.99
N LEU A 235 9.17 27.60 37.41
CA LEU A 235 9.37 29.01 37.73
C LEU A 235 10.14 29.15 39.05
N ARG A 236 10.95 30.21 39.14
CA ARG A 236 11.62 30.68 40.36
C ARG A 236 10.61 31.02 41.46
N THR A 237 11.00 30.72 42.69
CA THR A 237 10.95 31.67 43.81
C THR A 237 12.36 31.84 44.33
#